data_AF-A0A678Y2R3-F1
#
_entry.id   AF-A0A678Y2R3-F1
#
_cell.length_a   1.000
_cell.length_b   1.000
_cell.length_c   1.000
_cell.angle_alpha   90.00
_cell.angle_beta   90.00
_cell.angle_gamma   90.00
#
_symmetry.space_group_name_H-M   'P 1'
#
loop_
_entity.id
_entity.type
_entity.pdbx_description
1 polymer ?
#
loop_
_entity_poly.entity_id
_entity_poly.type
_entity_poly.pdbx_seq_one_letter_code
_entity_poly.pdbx_strand_id
1 'polypeptide(L)'
;MYGDLGKPLEGPNIWPVNPLNFKSLMEEYIRLCTDLSRKIMRGIALALGGTPDEFEGERAGDPFWVMRLIGYPGVTNANRQEDMAENDIGCGAHTDYGTFRMIYTHTHANQLYCTV
;
A
#
# COMPACT_ATOMS: atom_id res chain seq x y z
N MET A 1 4.92 -15.58 -9.70
CA MET A 1 3.61 -16.04 -9.16
C MET A 1 2.35 -15.46 -9.85
N TYR A 2 2.41 -14.90 -11.07
CA TYR A 2 1.24 -14.72 -11.96
C TYR A 2 1.56 -14.91 -13.45
N GLY A 3 2.84 -14.91 -13.84
CA GLY A 3 3.27 -15.19 -15.21
C GLY A 3 2.56 -14.28 -16.21
N ASP A 4 2.10 -14.86 -17.33
CA ASP A 4 1.34 -14.11 -18.34
C ASP A 4 0.03 -13.50 -17.83
N LEU A 5 -0.55 -14.02 -16.72
CA LEU A 5 -1.76 -13.45 -16.12
C LEU A 5 -1.50 -12.11 -15.43
N GLY A 6 -0.24 -11.80 -15.09
CA GLY A 6 0.16 -10.52 -14.50
C GLY A 6 0.33 -9.39 -15.51
N LYS A 7 0.55 -9.73 -16.79
CA LYS A 7 0.82 -8.74 -17.87
C LYS A 7 -0.21 -7.62 -17.99
N PRO A 8 -1.53 -7.85 -17.80
CA PRO A 8 -2.51 -6.75 -17.85
C PRO A 8 -2.33 -5.70 -16.74
N LEU A 9 -1.63 -6.03 -15.65
CA LEU A 9 -1.36 -5.13 -14.52
C LEU A 9 -0.01 -4.42 -14.64
N GLU A 10 0.78 -4.73 -15.67
CA GLU A 10 2.08 -4.10 -15.91
C GLU A 10 1.93 -2.85 -16.77
N GLY A 11 2.56 -1.76 -16.34
CA GLY A 11 2.58 -0.50 -17.06
C GLY A 11 3.38 0.56 -16.32
N PRO A 12 3.75 1.66 -16.99
CA PRO A 12 4.42 2.76 -16.32
C PRO A 12 3.46 3.50 -15.38
N ASN A 13 3.93 3.83 -14.17
CA ASN A 13 3.20 4.73 -13.28
C ASN A 13 3.03 6.12 -13.93
N ILE A 14 1.83 6.68 -13.82
CA ILE A 14 1.54 8.07 -14.22
C ILE A 14 1.82 8.97 -13.01
N TRP A 15 2.77 9.89 -13.16
CA TRP A 15 3.23 10.76 -12.08
C TRP A 15 2.64 12.17 -12.19
N PRO A 16 2.22 12.79 -11.07
CA PRO A 16 1.79 14.19 -11.08
C PRO A 16 2.99 15.11 -11.38
N VAL A 17 2.70 16.23 -12.05
CA VAL A 17 3.71 17.25 -12.36
C VAL A 17 4.03 18.13 -11.14
N ASN A 18 3.08 18.24 -10.20
CA ASN A 18 3.22 19.03 -8.98
C ASN A 18 2.86 18.18 -7.76
N PRO A 19 3.72 18.13 -6.71
CA PRO A 19 5.03 18.77 -6.60
C PRO A 19 6.09 18.14 -7.52
N LEU A 20 7.07 18.94 -7.98
CA LEU A 20 8.09 18.52 -8.95
C LEU A 20 8.92 17.31 -8.50
N ASN A 21 9.12 17.15 -7.19
CA ASN A 21 9.90 16.06 -6.61
C ASN A 21 9.04 14.84 -6.23
N PHE A 22 7.75 14.81 -6.59
CA PHE A 22 6.85 13.76 -6.16
C PHE A 22 7.32 12.37 -6.62
N LYS A 23 7.63 12.21 -7.90
CA LYS A 23 8.10 10.94 -8.46
C LYS A 23 9.33 10.40 -7.70
N SER A 24 10.38 11.20 -7.61
CA SER A 24 11.63 10.79 -6.96
C SER A 24 11.44 10.42 -5.49
N LEU A 25 10.61 11.20 -4.77
CA LEU A 25 10.31 10.93 -3.36
C LEU A 25 9.56 9.61 -3.20
N MET A 26 8.56 9.37 -4.05
CA MET A 26 7.77 8.15 -3.99
C MET A 26 8.58 6.92 -4.41
N GLU A 27 9.44 7.01 -5.43
CA GLU A 27 10.33 5.91 -5.82
C GLU A 27 11.31 5.54 -4.71
N GLU A 28 11.86 6.52 -3.99
CA GLU A 28 12.69 6.28 -2.82
C GLU A 28 11.90 5.60 -1.70
N TYR A 29 10.69 6.09 -1.41
CA TYR A 29 9.81 5.52 -0.40
C TYR A 29 9.43 4.06 -0.73
N ILE A 30 9.07 3.77 -1.98
CA ILE A 30 8.80 2.41 -2.48
C ILE A 30 10.00 1.50 -2.24
N ARG A 31 11.21 1.95 -2.57
CA ARG A 31 12.43 1.16 -2.36
C ARG A 31 12.63 0.84 -0.88
N LEU A 32 12.52 1.83 0.00
CA LEU A 32 12.66 1.65 1.45
C LEU A 32 11.61 0.67 2.01
N CYS A 33 10.35 0.81 1.57
CA CYS A 33 9.28 -0.10 1.96
C CYS A 33 9.50 -1.51 1.44
N THR A 34 9.98 -1.69 0.21
CA THR A 34 10.31 -3.00 -0.35
C THR A 34 11.42 -3.69 0.45
N ASP A 35 12.46 -2.95 0.83
CA ASP A 35 13.56 -3.47 1.66
C ASP A 35 13.07 -3.88 3.06
N LEU A 36 12.19 -3.07 3.66
CA LEU A 36 11.56 -3.37 4.93
C LEU A 36 10.65 -4.62 4.83
N SER A 37 9.85 -4.70 3.77
CA SER A 37 8.97 -5.83 3.49
C SER A 37 9.73 -7.14 3.43
N ARG A 38 10.88 -7.18 2.76
CA ARG A 38 11.74 -8.37 2.71
C ARG A 38 12.19 -8.82 4.10
N LYS A 39 12.57 -7.87 4.98
CA LYS A 39 12.97 -8.18 6.36
C LYS A 39 11.80 -8.72 7.20
N ILE A 40 10.60 -8.15 7.03
CA ILE A 40 9.39 -8.65 7.69
C ILE A 40 9.08 -10.08 7.23
N MET A 41 9.13 -10.34 5.92
CA MET A 41 8.90 -11.67 5.36
C MET A 41 9.89 -12.72 5.88
N ARG A 42 11.18 -12.35 6.03
CA ARG A 42 12.19 -13.20 6.69
C ARG A 42 11.79 -13.53 8.14
N GLY A 43 11.32 -12.53 8.88
CA GLY A 43 10.82 -12.71 10.25
C GLY A 43 9.60 -13.65 10.32
N ILE A 44 8.65 -13.50 9.39
CA ILE A 44 7.47 -14.39 9.28
C ILE A 44 7.91 -15.82 8.95
N ALA A 45 8.83 -16.01 8.00
CA ALA A 45 9.33 -17.33 7.64
C ALA A 45 9.94 -18.05 8.85
N LEU A 46 10.79 -17.34 9.60
CA LEU A 46 11.39 -17.86 10.83
C LEU A 46 10.35 -18.20 11.90
N ALA A 47 9.35 -17.34 12.11
CA ALA A 47 8.28 -17.58 13.07
C ALA A 47 7.42 -18.82 12.72
N LEU A 48 7.34 -19.16 11.43
CA LEU A 48 6.67 -20.36 10.92
C LEU A 48 7.58 -21.59 10.87
N GLY A 49 8.83 -21.50 11.34
CA GLY A 49 9.80 -22.61 11.35
C GLY A 49 10.50 -22.87 10.01
N GLY A 50 10.36 -21.96 9.05
CA GLY A 50 11.04 -22.01 7.76
C GLY A 50 12.44 -21.39 7.79
N THR A 51 13.07 -21.34 6.62
CA THR A 51 14.36 -20.64 6.44
C THR A 51 14.15 -19.13 6.30
N PRO A 52 15.14 -18.27 6.59
CA PRO A 52 14.98 -16.81 6.37
C PRO A 52 14.57 -16.47 4.94
N ASP A 53 15.11 -17.18 3.96
CA ASP A 53 14.89 -16.92 2.53
C ASP A 53 13.74 -17.76 1.93
N GLU A 54 12.87 -18.36 2.76
CA GLU A 54 11.78 -19.27 2.36
C GLU A 54 10.81 -18.68 1.32
N PHE A 55 10.68 -17.36 1.30
CA PHE A 55 9.81 -16.63 0.39
C PHE A 55 10.55 -16.00 -0.80
N GLU A 56 11.88 -16.05 -0.85
CA GLU A 56 12.65 -15.49 -1.97
C GLU A 56 12.46 -16.35 -3.25
N GLY A 57 13.04 -15.93 -4.38
CA GLY A 57 12.91 -16.64 -5.66
C GLY A 57 11.53 -16.47 -6.30
N GLU A 58 10.90 -17.56 -6.73
CA GLU A 58 9.66 -17.53 -7.54
C GLU A 58 8.40 -17.09 -6.77
N ARG A 59 8.46 -17.09 -5.43
CA ARG A 59 7.35 -16.69 -4.55
C ARG A 59 7.30 -15.17 -4.39
N ALA A 60 8.34 -14.57 -3.81
CA ALA A 60 8.41 -13.13 -3.51
C ALA A 60 9.79 -12.50 -3.81
N GLY A 61 10.65 -13.14 -4.59
CA GLY A 61 11.95 -12.58 -4.98
C GLY A 61 11.84 -11.37 -5.91
N ASP A 62 10.86 -11.39 -6.81
CA ASP A 62 10.38 -10.25 -7.60
C ASP A 62 8.88 -10.02 -7.31
N PRO A 63 8.57 -9.29 -6.22
CA PRO A 63 7.20 -9.20 -5.72
C PRO A 63 6.37 -8.23 -6.55
N PHE A 64 5.12 -8.61 -6.82
CA PHE A 64 4.09 -7.67 -7.25
C PHE A 64 3.57 -6.89 -6.04
N TRP A 65 3.73 -5.56 -6.05
CA TRP A 65 3.33 -4.67 -4.95
C TRP A 65 2.44 -3.54 -5.47
N VAL A 66 1.56 -3.02 -4.61
CA VAL A 66 0.62 -1.94 -4.94
C VAL A 66 0.61 -0.89 -3.84
N MET A 67 1.11 0.32 -4.10
CA MET A 67 1.06 1.41 -3.13
C MET A 67 -0.17 2.31 -3.38
N ARG A 68 -0.82 2.78 -2.30
CA ARG A 68 -2.00 3.67 -2.40
C ARG A 68 -1.85 4.90 -1.49
N LEU A 69 -1.86 6.08 -2.07
CA LEU A 69 -1.96 7.33 -1.30
C LEU A 69 -3.43 7.71 -1.18
N ILE A 70 -3.98 7.73 0.04
CA ILE A 70 -5.42 7.86 0.27
C ILE A 70 -5.73 9.09 1.15
N GLY A 71 -6.30 10.13 0.54
CA GLY A 71 -6.84 11.25 1.29
C GLY A 71 -8.26 10.96 1.75
N TYR A 72 -8.50 11.00 3.06
CA TYR A 72 -9.86 11.01 3.61
C TYR A 72 -10.21 12.46 3.94
N PRO A 73 -11.07 13.12 3.15
CA PRO A 73 -11.43 14.51 3.43
C PRO A 73 -12.21 14.58 4.76
N GLY A 74 -11.90 15.59 5.56
CA GLY A 74 -12.69 15.88 6.76
C GLY A 74 -14.12 16.27 6.39
N VAL A 75 -15.10 15.70 7.08
CA VAL A 75 -16.51 16.09 6.91
C VAL A 75 -16.73 17.42 7.62
N THR A 76 -17.20 18.42 6.88
CA THR A 76 -17.58 19.74 7.42
C THR A 76 -19.04 20.02 7.07
N ASN A 77 -19.69 20.93 7.80
CA ASN A 77 -21.07 21.36 7.48
C ASN A 77 -21.21 21.89 6.04
N ALA A 78 -20.13 22.38 5.42
CA ALA A 78 -20.15 22.86 4.04
C ALA A 78 -20.14 21.73 2.99
N ASN A 79 -19.63 20.54 3.33
CA ASN A 79 -19.52 19.39 2.43
C ASN A 79 -20.41 18.21 2.87
N ARG A 80 -21.26 18.42 3.87
CA ARG A 80 -22.19 17.41 4.39
C ARG A 80 -23.39 17.33 3.46
N GLN A 81 -23.58 16.21 2.77
CA GLN A 81 -24.85 15.91 2.10
C GLN A 81 -25.93 15.66 3.16
N GLU A 82 -27.18 16.09 2.87
CA GLU A 82 -28.31 16.00 3.82
C GLU A 82 -28.54 14.56 4.33
N ASP A 83 -28.16 13.56 3.53
CA ASP A 83 -28.34 12.14 3.81
C ASP A 83 -27.14 11.49 4.53
N MET A 84 -26.07 12.26 4.85
CA MET A 84 -24.87 11.69 5.49
C MET A 84 -25.08 11.45 6.98
N ALA A 85 -24.98 10.18 7.35
CA ALA A 85 -24.97 9.74 8.72
C ALA A 85 -23.83 10.40 9.52
N GLU A 86 -24.04 10.58 10.82
CA GLU A 86 -23.05 11.19 11.73
C GLU A 86 -21.73 10.38 11.81
N ASN A 87 -21.78 9.09 11.43
CA ASN A 87 -20.64 8.16 11.32
C ASN A 87 -20.46 7.66 9.89
N ASP A 88 -20.39 8.56 8.91
CA ASP A 88 -20.15 8.15 7.53
C ASP A 88 -18.79 7.44 7.38
N ILE A 89 -18.79 6.32 6.66
CA ILE A 89 -17.64 5.41 6.55
C ILE A 89 -16.99 5.62 5.19
N GLY A 90 -15.76 6.15 5.16
CA GLY A 90 -15.03 6.35 3.91
C GLY A 90 -14.61 5.05 3.21
N CYS A 91 -14.30 3.99 3.97
CA CYS A 91 -13.97 2.66 3.43
C CYS A 91 -14.63 1.57 4.26
N GLY A 92 -15.48 0.76 3.62
CA GLY A 92 -16.21 -0.32 4.29
C GLY A 92 -15.30 -1.46 4.77
N ALA A 93 -15.84 -2.32 5.63
CA ALA A 93 -15.14 -3.50 6.12
C ALA A 93 -14.77 -4.45 4.98
N HIS A 94 -13.50 -4.86 4.92
CA HIS A 94 -12.97 -5.78 3.91
C HIS A 94 -11.71 -6.49 4.42
N THR A 95 -11.27 -7.50 3.67
CA THR A 95 -9.95 -8.12 3.80
C THR A 95 -9.12 -7.81 2.57
N ASP A 96 -7.80 -7.84 2.75
CA ASP A 96 -6.86 -7.51 1.70
C ASP A 96 -6.47 -8.69 0.84
N TYR A 97 -6.16 -8.40 -0.42
CA TYR A 97 -5.48 -9.34 -1.30
C TYR A 97 -3.98 -9.30 -1.05
N GLY A 98 -3.31 -10.45 -1.21
CA GLY A 98 -1.87 -10.56 -1.09
C GLY A 98 -1.42 -11.22 0.22
N THR A 99 -0.17 -10.98 0.60
CA THR A 99 0.48 -11.68 1.72
C THR A 99 0.42 -10.91 3.02
N PHE A 100 0.77 -9.63 3.01
CA PHE A 100 0.64 -8.75 4.17
C PHE A 100 0.55 -7.30 3.70
N ARG A 101 0.14 -6.40 4.61
CA ARG A 101 0.02 -4.97 4.35
C ARG A 101 0.80 -4.11 5.33
N MET A 102 1.44 -3.04 4.87
CA MET A 102 1.93 -1.97 5.75
C MET A 102 1.05 -0.71 5.63
N ILE A 103 0.84 -0.02 6.75
CA ILE A 103 0.01 1.19 6.77
C ILE A 103 0.73 2.25 7.58
N TYR A 104 0.93 3.42 6.98
CA TYR A 104 1.34 4.62 7.70
C TYR A 104 0.16 5.58 7.80
N THR A 105 -0.20 5.96 9.02
CA THR A 105 -1.32 6.88 9.26
C THR A 105 -0.78 8.17 9.86
N HIS A 106 -1.21 9.32 9.36
CA HIS A 106 -0.95 10.56 10.06
C HIS A 106 -1.84 10.66 11.31
N THR A 107 -1.35 11.32 12.36
CA THR A 107 -2.05 11.50 13.64
C THR A 107 -3.29 12.39 13.54
N HIS A 108 -3.39 13.20 12.49
CA HIS A 108 -4.59 13.95 12.17
C HIS A 108 -5.40 13.20 11.09
N ALA A 109 -6.67 12.94 11.39
CA ALA A 109 -7.61 12.04 10.71
C ALA A 109 -7.86 12.27 9.20
N ASN A 110 -7.12 13.17 8.55
CA ASN A 110 -7.42 13.64 7.20
C ASN A 110 -6.45 13.14 6.11
N GLN A 111 -5.43 12.34 6.43
CA GLN A 111 -4.50 11.81 5.43
C GLN A 111 -3.99 10.41 5.81
N LEU A 112 -4.40 9.41 5.04
CA LEU A 112 -3.95 8.02 5.16
C LEU A 112 -2.89 7.72 4.08
N TYR A 113 -1.70 7.33 4.50
CA TYR A 113 -0.61 6.96 3.60
C TYR A 113 -0.52 5.43 3.60
N CYS A 114 -1.27 4.77 2.71
CA CYS A 114 -1.31 3.31 2.66
C CYS A 114 -0.08 2.76 1.90
N THR A 115 0.62 1.79 2.48
CA THR A 115 1.87 1.29 1.90
C THR A 115 1.87 -0.24 1.74
N VAL A 116 1.48 -0.67 0.54
CA VAL A 116 1.48 -2.04 0.02
C VAL A 116 0.54 -2.96 0.76
#